data_AF-A0A9D0W286-F1
#
_entry.id   AF-A0A9D0W286-F1
#
_cell.length_a   1.000
_cell.length_b   1.000
_cell.length_c   1.000
_cell.angle_alpha   90.00
_cell.angle_beta   90.00
_cell.angle_gamma   90.00
#
_symmetry.space_group_name_H-M   'P 1'
#
loop_
_entity.id
_entity.type
_entity.pdbx_description
1 polymer ?
#
loop_
_entity_poly.entity_id
_entity_poly.type
_entity_poly.pdbx_seq_one_letter_code
_entity_poly.pdbx_strand_id
1 'polypeptide(L)'
;HFVCMTPARRAGLHTDAGGDYAEENGVCYLQILLADALPGVGRARLMGDMDAWGYSFRLGSAAAWFAHDAEDAVQWLRAHGLIDAARRPTWRLRG
;
A
#
# COMPACT_ATOMS: atom_id res chain seq x y z
N HIS A 1 3.69 3.14 -5.53
CA HIS A 1 3.45 2.64 -6.91
C HIS A 1 4.50 1.67 -7.41
N PHE A 2 5.78 2.03 -7.54
CA PHE A 2 6.79 1.21 -8.24
C PHE A 2 6.76 -0.30 -7.92
N VAL A 3 6.66 -0.67 -6.63
CA VAL A 3 6.54 -2.07 -6.18
C VAL A 3 5.31 -2.79 -6.75
N CYS A 4 4.17 -2.09 -6.83
CA CYS A 4 2.87 -2.59 -7.27
C CYS A 4 2.63 -2.50 -8.78
N MET A 5 3.44 -1.74 -9.51
CA MET A 5 3.30 -1.57 -10.96
C MET A 5 3.65 -2.86 -11.71
N THR A 6 3.17 -3.03 -12.94
CA THR A 6 3.63 -4.13 -13.81
C THR A 6 5.03 -3.85 -14.36
N PRO A 7 5.80 -4.89 -14.80
CA PRO A 7 7.11 -4.68 -15.41
C PRO A 7 7.10 -3.70 -16.59
N ALA A 8 6.09 -3.80 -17.47
CA ALA A 8 5.94 -2.91 -18.62
C ALA A 8 5.73 -1.45 -18.22
N ARG A 9 4.88 -1.19 -17.20
CA ARG A 9 4.68 0.17 -16.68
C ARG A 9 5.92 0.70 -15.98
N ARG A 10 6.66 -0.13 -15.24
CA ARG A 10 7.94 0.26 -14.62
C ARG A 10 8.99 0.67 -15.65
N ALA A 11 9.10 -0.05 -16.76
CA ALA A 11 10.10 0.21 -17.80
C ALA A 11 9.94 1.59 -18.46
N GLY A 12 8.71 2.11 -18.52
CA GLY A 12 8.41 3.44 -19.07
C GLY A 12 8.08 4.50 -18.03
N LEU A 13 8.27 4.23 -16.73
CA LEU A 13 7.89 5.17 -15.68
C LEU A 13 8.80 6.41 -15.72
N HIS A 14 8.20 7.58 -15.95
CA HIS A 14 8.89 8.87 -15.89
C HIS A 14 8.28 9.78 -14.81
N THR A 15 6.97 10.01 -14.85
CA THR A 15 6.24 10.85 -13.87
C THR A 15 4.87 10.29 -13.54
N ASP A 16 4.14 9.76 -14.52
CA ASP A 16 2.83 9.16 -14.30
C ASP A 16 2.97 7.67 -14.00
N ALA A 17 2.62 7.29 -12.78
CA ALA A 17 2.56 5.89 -12.41
C ALA A 17 1.33 5.21 -13.05
N GLY A 18 0.21 5.93 -13.21
CA GLY A 18 -1.12 5.35 -13.41
C GLY A 18 -1.50 4.36 -12.30
N GLY A 19 -2.61 3.66 -12.50
CA GLY A 19 -3.09 2.63 -11.57
C GLY A 19 -4.58 2.40 -11.75
N ASP A 20 -5.04 1.24 -11.29
CA ASP A 20 -6.46 1.01 -11.07
C ASP A 20 -6.77 1.14 -9.56
N TYR A 21 -8.05 1.21 -9.21
CA TYR A 21 -8.50 1.35 -7.83
C TYR A 21 -7.92 0.28 -6.88
N ALA A 22 -7.78 -0.96 -7.35
CA ALA A 22 -7.27 -2.06 -6.54
C ALA A 22 -5.77 -1.89 -6.27
N GLU A 23 -5.01 -1.46 -7.28
CA GLU A 23 -3.59 -1.13 -7.14
C GLU A 23 -3.38 0.05 -6.20
N GLU A 24 -4.19 1.10 -6.29
CA GLU A 24 -4.12 2.27 -5.40
C GLU A 24 -4.32 1.87 -3.93
N ASN A 25 -5.34 1.09 -3.65
CA ASN A 25 -5.58 0.54 -2.31
C ASN A 25 -4.43 -0.37 -1.86
N GLY A 26 -3.90 -1.21 -2.75
CA GLY A 26 -2.74 -2.05 -2.50
C GLY A 26 -1.49 -1.24 -2.15
N VAL A 27 -1.21 -0.16 -2.89
CA VAL A 27 -0.11 0.78 -2.60
C VAL A 27 -0.30 1.41 -1.23
N CYS A 28 -1.51 1.89 -0.91
CA CYS A 28 -1.83 2.50 0.39
C CYS A 28 -1.62 1.52 1.55
N TYR A 29 -2.02 0.27 1.38
CA TYR A 29 -1.85 -0.74 2.41
C TYR A 29 -0.38 -1.12 2.60
N LEU A 30 0.34 -1.31 1.48
CA LEU A 30 1.74 -1.72 1.50
C LEU A 30 2.64 -0.66 2.13
N GLN A 31 2.42 0.64 1.87
CA GLN A 31 3.22 1.69 2.51
C GLN A 31 3.09 1.68 4.04
N ILE A 32 1.90 1.39 4.57
CA ILE A 32 1.67 1.27 6.02
C ILE A 32 2.46 0.10 6.60
N LEU A 33 2.51 -1.05 5.92
CA LEU A 33 3.33 -2.19 6.35
C LEU A 33 4.83 -1.89 6.30
N LEU A 34 5.29 -1.22 5.25
CA LEU A 34 6.71 -0.88 5.07
C LEU A 34 7.17 0.19 6.05
N ALA A 35 6.28 1.03 6.56
CA ALA A 35 6.61 2.09 7.51
C ALA A 35 7.28 1.56 8.80
N ASP A 36 6.96 0.34 9.24
CA ASP A 36 7.60 -0.28 10.41
C ASP A 36 9.07 -0.65 10.18
N ALA A 37 9.48 -0.82 8.93
CA ALA A 37 10.88 -1.08 8.58
C ALA A 37 11.71 0.21 8.48
N LEU A 38 11.08 1.39 8.56
CA LEU A 38 11.74 2.69 8.46
C LEU A 38 11.96 3.30 9.85
N PRO A 39 13.22 3.49 10.29
CA PRO A 39 13.52 4.08 11.59
C PRO A 39 12.85 5.45 11.77
N GLY A 40 12.11 5.62 12.87
CA GLY A 40 11.44 6.88 13.20
C GLY A 40 10.16 7.18 12.40
N VAL A 41 9.72 6.29 11.52
CA VAL A 41 8.41 6.39 10.84
C VAL A 41 7.38 5.56 11.60
N GLY A 42 7.35 4.24 11.39
CA GLY A 42 6.35 3.35 11.98
C GLY A 42 4.94 3.56 11.41
N ARG A 43 4.13 2.49 11.40
CA ARG A 43 2.78 2.53 10.82
C ARG A 43 1.86 3.57 11.45
N ALA A 44 1.95 3.75 12.78
CA ALA A 44 1.06 4.63 13.52
C ALA A 44 1.23 6.10 13.11
N ARG A 45 2.49 6.54 12.96
CA ARG A 45 2.80 7.89 12.46
C ARG A 45 2.35 8.05 11.01
N LEU A 46 2.67 7.09 10.14
CA LEU A 46 2.30 7.19 8.73
C LEU A 46 0.77 7.30 8.54
N MET A 47 -0.02 6.52 9.29
CA MET A 47 -1.47 6.62 9.24
C MET A 47 -1.98 7.99 9.72
N GLY A 48 -1.36 8.56 10.76
CA GLY A 48 -1.66 9.93 11.20
C GLY A 48 -1.31 10.99 10.15
N ASP A 49 -0.16 10.83 9.48
CA ASP A 49 0.26 11.71 8.38
C ASP A 49 -0.70 11.58 7.19
N MET A 50 -1.13 10.38 6.83
CA MET A 50 -2.13 10.13 5.78
C MET A 50 -3.46 10.86 6.08
N ASP A 51 -3.94 10.75 7.31
CA ASP A 51 -5.14 11.45 7.76
C ASP A 51 -4.96 12.98 7.69
N ALA A 52 -3.80 13.50 8.13
CA ALA A 52 -3.48 14.93 8.06
C ALA A 52 -3.34 15.47 6.63
N TRP A 53 -2.88 14.64 5.69
CA TRP A 53 -2.80 14.97 4.27
C TRP A 53 -4.15 14.87 3.54
N GLY A 54 -5.20 14.43 4.23
CA GLY A 54 -6.56 14.38 3.70
C GLY A 54 -6.91 13.10 2.96
N TYR A 55 -6.23 11.98 3.26
CA TYR A 55 -6.69 10.68 2.79
C TYR A 55 -8.08 10.40 3.35
N SER A 56 -9.03 10.11 2.46
CA SER A 56 -10.41 9.80 2.84
C SER A 56 -10.68 8.32 2.57
N PHE A 57 -10.77 7.54 3.64
CA PHE A 57 -11.21 6.16 3.59
C PHE A 57 -12.65 6.06 4.11
N ARG A 58 -13.35 4.96 3.80
CA ARG A 58 -14.76 4.74 4.15
C ARG A 58 -15.06 4.91 5.64
N LEU A 59 -14.09 4.60 6.51
CA LEU A 59 -14.20 4.72 7.96
C LEU A 59 -13.62 6.02 8.55
N GLY A 60 -13.26 6.99 7.70
CA GLY A 60 -12.82 8.33 8.11
C GLY A 60 -11.40 8.43 8.69
N SER A 61 -10.69 7.32 8.88
CA SER A 61 -9.27 7.30 9.25
C SER A 61 -8.54 6.14 8.57
N ALA A 62 -7.28 6.38 8.19
CA ALA A 62 -6.36 5.39 7.68
C ALA A 62 -6.15 4.23 8.68
N ALA A 63 -6.14 4.52 9.98
CA ALA A 63 -6.01 3.49 11.02
C ALA A 63 -7.23 2.56 11.08
N ALA A 64 -8.44 3.14 11.04
CA ALA A 64 -9.68 2.36 11.03
C ALA A 64 -9.79 1.52 9.75
N TRP A 65 -9.46 2.11 8.60
CA TRP A 65 -9.40 1.41 7.33
C TRP A 65 -8.40 0.25 7.35
N PHE A 66 -7.16 0.49 7.78
CA PHE A 66 -6.11 -0.52 7.82
C PHE A 66 -6.49 -1.73 8.70
N ALA A 67 -7.17 -1.49 9.82
CA ALA A 67 -7.58 -2.52 10.75
C ALA A 67 -8.84 -3.30 10.30
N HIS A 68 -9.79 -2.64 9.63
CA HIS A 68 -11.15 -3.18 9.48
C HIS A 68 -11.74 -3.17 8.06
N ASP A 69 -11.16 -2.42 7.11
CA ASP A 69 -11.77 -2.20 5.78
C ASP A 69 -10.76 -2.25 4.62
N ALA A 70 -9.64 -2.94 4.82
CA ALA A 70 -8.56 -3.05 3.83
C ALA A 70 -8.45 -4.45 3.20
N GLU A 71 -9.48 -5.30 3.32
CA GLU A 71 -9.40 -6.69 2.88
C GLU A 71 -9.18 -6.82 1.36
N ASP A 72 -9.82 -5.97 0.55
CA ASP A 72 -9.58 -5.94 -0.91
C ASP A 72 -8.10 -5.66 -1.24
N ALA A 73 -7.48 -4.72 -0.51
CA ALA A 73 -6.06 -4.40 -0.68
C ALA A 73 -5.18 -5.58 -0.27
N VAL A 74 -5.49 -6.25 0.84
CA VAL A 74 -4.78 -7.44 1.32
C VAL A 74 -4.85 -8.56 0.30
N GLN A 75 -6.04 -8.84 -0.23
CA GLN A 75 -6.25 -9.88 -1.23
C GLN A 75 -5.49 -9.58 -2.52
N TRP A 76 -5.54 -8.34 -3.00
CA TRP A 76 -4.81 -7.90 -4.19
C TRP A 76 -3.29 -8.05 -4.01
N LEU A 77 -2.74 -7.61 -2.88
CA LEU A 77 -1.31 -7.74 -2.57
C LEU A 77 -0.86 -9.21 -2.45
N ARG A 78 -1.70 -10.07 -1.88
CA ARG A 78 -1.43 -11.52 -1.80
C ARG A 78 -1.48 -12.18 -3.18
N ALA A 79 -2.48 -11.85 -3.99
CA ALA A 79 -2.61 -12.35 -5.36
C ALA A 79 -1.38 -12.01 -6.21
N HIS A 80 -0.73 -10.87 -5.94
CA HIS A 80 0.52 -10.47 -6.58
C HIS A 80 1.79 -10.85 -5.81
N GLY A 81 1.68 -11.61 -4.72
CA GLY A 81 2.83 -12.09 -3.94
C GLY A 81 3.66 -11.01 -3.27
N LEU A 82 3.08 -9.82 -3.04
CA LEU A 82 3.74 -8.66 -2.43
C LEU A 82 3.72 -8.70 -0.90
N ILE A 83 2.75 -9.41 -0.33
CA ILE A 83 2.67 -9.74 1.10
C ILE A 83 2.39 -11.23 1.31
N ASP A 84 2.79 -11.77 2.45
CA ASP A 84 2.53 -13.16 2.84
C ASP A 84 1.19 -13.35 3.58
N ALA A 85 0.92 -14.60 3.97
CA ALA A 85 -0.27 -14.97 4.74
C ALA A 85 -0.33 -14.32 6.14
N ALA A 86 0.78 -13.82 6.67
CA ALA A 86 0.87 -13.06 7.91
C ALA A 86 0.85 -11.54 7.67
N ARG A 87 0.56 -11.09 6.44
CA ARG A 87 0.55 -9.67 6.02
C ARG A 87 1.92 -9.00 6.18
N ARG A 88 3.01 -9.75 6.02
CA ARG A 88 4.37 -9.22 6.01
C ARG A 88 4.82 -8.98 4.56
N PRO A 89 5.53 -7.87 4.28
CA PRO A 89 6.10 -7.62 2.96
C PRO A 89 7.03 -8.76 2.53
N THR A 90 6.93 -9.19 1.27
CA THR A 90 7.81 -10.22 0.70
C THR A 90 9.09 -9.64 0.09
N TRP A 91 9.21 -8.32 0.04
CA TRP A 91 10.32 -7.58 -0.59
C TRP A 91 10.50 -7.88 -2.07
N ARG A 92 9.40 -8.22 -2.76
CA ARG A 92 9.37 -8.45 -4.20
C ARG A 92 8.69 -7.31 -4.93
N LEU A 93 8.99 -7.18 -6.21
CA LEU A 93 8.24 -6.35 -7.15
C LEU A 93 7.15 -7.22 -7.80
N ARG A 94 6.02 -6.61 -8.18
CA ARG A 94 4.96 -7.31 -8.92
C ARG A 94 5.45 -7.68 -10.32
N GLY A 95 5.26 -8.95 -10.69
CA GLY A 95 5.59 -9.47 -12.02
C GLY A 95 7.06 -9.75 -12.19
#